data_AF-A0A7C1PX09-F1
#
_entry.id   AF-A0A7C1PX09-F1
#
_cell.length_a   1.000
_cell.length_b   1.000
_cell.length_c   1.000
_cell.angle_alpha   90.00
_cell.angle_beta   90.00
_cell.angle_gamma   90.00
#
_symmetry.space_group_name_H-M   'P 1'
#
loop_
_entity.id
_entity.type
_entity.pdbx_description
1 polymer ?
#
loop_
_entity_poly.entity_id
_entity_poly.type
_entity_poly.pdbx_seq_one_letter_code
_entity_poly.pdbx_strand_id
1 'polypeptide(L)'
;MDIIRINASFGTLDDMNKLFDRHSYAPIMFDLPMDRKKYRTNEYTTNELQKYAEQRNAGYFAISYVKSVSDLSRFGALWIVPKIECIEGIVNFNAIVVNSDAIMIDRTDLRECIGSRTHFVTLQKEIVRQCHKFNVPVMLASDILDISTNIIDPEIKTLGLNDNDYIVLSEETAMGVNAQKNVDRIRKYYE
;
A
#
# COMPACT_ATOMS: atom_id res chain seq x y z
N MET A 1 -14.98 2.32 -5.30
CA MET A 1 -14.23 3.22 -6.20
C MET A 1 -12.86 2.60 -6.40
N ASP A 2 -12.35 2.57 -7.63
CA ASP A 2 -10.99 2.07 -7.89
C ASP A 2 -9.97 3.20 -7.76
N ILE A 3 -8.80 2.89 -7.23
CA ILE A 3 -7.66 3.81 -7.11
C ILE A 3 -6.48 3.16 -7.83
N ILE A 4 -5.80 3.93 -8.68
CA ILE A 4 -4.62 3.44 -9.40
C ILE A 4 -3.38 3.72 -8.56
N ARG A 5 -2.65 2.67 -8.20
CA ARG A 5 -1.40 2.79 -7.45
C ARG A 5 -0.21 2.81 -8.40
N ILE A 6 0.65 3.82 -8.28
CA ILE A 6 1.92 3.90 -9.00
C ILE A 6 3.05 3.76 -7.99
N ASN A 7 3.85 2.69 -8.14
CA ASN A 7 4.99 2.46 -7.26
C ASN A 7 6.23 3.21 -7.75
N ALA A 8 6.52 4.36 -7.13
CA ALA A 8 7.65 5.19 -7.51
C ALA A 8 9.01 4.65 -7.04
N SER A 9 9.09 3.40 -6.54
CA SER A 9 10.34 2.69 -6.32
C SER A 9 10.99 2.20 -7.63
N PHE A 10 10.22 2.17 -8.71
CA PHE A 10 10.65 1.62 -10.00
C PHE A 10 10.34 2.56 -11.18
N GLY A 11 11.17 2.47 -12.22
CA GLY A 11 10.96 3.20 -13.48
C GLY A 11 11.49 4.63 -13.47
N THR A 12 11.38 5.30 -14.61
CA THR A 12 11.79 6.69 -14.82
C THR A 12 10.59 7.65 -14.68
N LEU A 13 10.85 8.97 -14.60
CA LEU A 13 9.77 9.96 -14.64
C LEU A 13 8.97 9.91 -15.95
N ASP A 14 9.58 9.51 -17.06
CA ASP A 14 8.87 9.33 -18.34
C ASP A 14 7.89 8.14 -18.28
N ASP A 15 8.30 7.03 -17.65
CA ASP A 15 7.40 5.89 -17.41
C ASP A 15 6.24 6.30 -16.50
N MET A 16 6.53 7.05 -15.44
CA MET A 16 5.50 7.57 -14.52
C MET A 16 4.55 8.52 -15.25
N ASN A 17 5.05 9.43 -16.10
CA ASN A 17 4.20 10.34 -16.89
C ASN A 17 3.20 9.56 -17.74
N LYS A 18 3.67 8.53 -18.46
CA LYS A 18 2.79 7.66 -19.26
C LYS A 18 1.73 6.98 -18.41
N LEU A 19 2.06 6.57 -17.18
CA LEU A 19 1.09 5.97 -16.26
C LEU A 19 0.05 7.00 -15.77
N PHE A 20 0.48 8.21 -15.39
CA PHE A 20 -0.44 9.29 -15.03
C PHE A 20 -1.39 9.64 -16.19
N ASP A 21 -0.88 9.78 -17.41
CA ASP A 21 -1.69 10.11 -18.59
C ASP A 21 -2.69 8.99 -18.91
N ARG A 22 -2.22 7.74 -18.93
CA ARG A 22 -3.03 6.54 -19.19
C ARG A 22 -4.18 6.38 -18.20
N HIS A 23 -3.95 6.73 -16.94
CA HIS A 23 -4.87 6.49 -15.83
C HIS A 23 -5.55 7.77 -15.30
N SER A 24 -5.55 8.84 -16.10
CA SER A 24 -6.18 10.13 -15.76
C SER A 24 -7.68 10.07 -15.45
N TYR A 25 -8.35 8.96 -15.76
CA TYR A 25 -9.77 8.72 -15.46
C TYR A 25 -10.04 8.29 -14.01
N ALA A 26 -9.01 7.98 -13.21
CA ALA A 26 -9.15 7.51 -11.84
C ALA A 26 -8.19 8.24 -10.89
N PRO A 27 -8.52 8.34 -9.59
CA PRO A 27 -7.59 8.85 -8.59
C PRO A 27 -6.31 8.02 -8.55
N ILE A 28 -5.17 8.71 -8.40
CA ILE A 28 -3.85 8.07 -8.31
C ILE A 28 -3.33 8.12 -6.88
N MET A 29 -2.95 6.96 -6.37
CA MET A 29 -2.12 6.80 -5.20
C MET A 29 -0.67 6.62 -5.63
N PHE A 30 0.22 7.46 -5.13
CA PHE A 30 1.62 7.45 -5.49
C PHE A 30 2.47 6.97 -4.31
N ASP A 31 3.22 5.89 -4.49
CA ASP A 31 4.09 5.38 -3.42
C ASP A 31 5.32 6.27 -3.29
N LEU A 32 5.58 6.77 -2.09
CA LEU A 32 6.77 7.51 -1.75
C LEU A 32 7.73 6.60 -0.98
N PRO A 33 8.85 6.18 -1.61
CA PRO A 33 9.84 5.36 -0.93
C PRO A 33 10.58 6.19 0.12
N MET A 34 10.58 5.72 1.37
CA MET A 34 11.41 6.24 2.46
C MET A 34 12.71 5.44 2.57
N ASP A 35 13.56 5.79 3.54
CA ASP A 35 14.79 5.07 3.87
C ASP A 35 14.47 3.62 4.27
N ARG A 36 14.72 2.69 3.33
CA ARG A 36 14.43 1.27 3.47
C ARG A 36 15.54 0.40 2.90
N LYS A 37 15.54 -0.90 3.26
CA LYS A 37 16.54 -1.88 2.80
C LYS A 37 16.33 -2.35 1.36
N LYS A 38 15.09 -2.30 0.85
CA LYS A 38 14.75 -2.86 -0.47
C LYS A 38 15.33 -2.05 -1.62
N TYR A 39 15.80 -2.78 -2.64
CA TYR A 39 16.33 -2.23 -3.88
C TYR A 39 15.30 -1.33 -4.59
N ARG A 40 15.81 -0.29 -5.25
CA ARG A 40 15.06 0.64 -6.09
C ARG A 40 15.82 0.78 -7.40
N THR A 41 15.09 0.88 -8.52
CA THR A 41 15.72 1.15 -9.82
C THR A 41 15.81 2.63 -10.14
N ASN A 42 15.08 3.47 -9.41
CA ASN A 42 15.14 4.91 -9.58
C ASN A 42 16.02 5.56 -8.50
N GLU A 43 16.67 6.65 -8.89
CA GLU A 43 17.62 7.39 -8.04
C GLU A 43 17.02 8.67 -7.43
N TYR A 44 15.74 8.96 -7.69
CA TYR A 44 15.08 10.18 -7.20
C TYR A 44 14.90 10.14 -5.68
N THR A 45 15.15 11.27 -5.04
CA THR A 45 14.86 11.45 -3.62
C THR A 45 13.35 11.44 -3.38
N THR A 46 12.94 11.11 -2.15
CA THR A 46 11.51 11.16 -1.78
C THR A 46 10.91 12.56 -2.00
N ASN A 47 11.69 13.62 -1.79
CA ASN A 47 11.24 15.00 -1.99
C ASN A 47 11.03 15.35 -3.47
N GLU A 48 11.89 14.86 -4.37
CA GLU A 48 11.71 15.04 -5.82
C GLU A 48 10.46 14.31 -6.31
N LEU A 49 10.27 13.06 -5.85
CA LEU A 49 9.10 12.26 -6.17
C LEU A 49 7.81 12.86 -5.63
N GLN A 50 7.83 13.41 -4.41
CA GLN A 50 6.69 14.12 -3.84
C GLN A 50 6.31 15.32 -4.71
N LYS A 51 7.26 16.23 -4.99
CA LYS A 51 7.00 17.42 -5.82
C LYS A 51 6.46 17.05 -7.20
N TYR A 52 7.02 16.01 -7.81
CA TYR A 52 6.55 15.49 -9.09
C TYR A 52 5.10 14.99 -8.98
N ALA A 53 4.78 14.19 -7.97
CA ALA A 53 3.43 13.66 -7.78
C ALA A 53 2.40 14.77 -7.49
N GLU A 54 2.78 15.80 -6.73
CA GLU A 54 1.96 17.01 -6.51
C GLU A 54 1.69 17.74 -7.83
N GLN A 55 2.71 17.97 -8.66
CA GLN A 55 2.57 18.60 -9.97
C GLN A 55 1.67 17.80 -10.92
N ARG A 56 1.64 16.48 -10.76
CA ARG A 56 0.80 15.57 -11.54
C ARG A 56 -0.58 15.32 -10.91
N ASN A 57 -0.93 16.04 -9.84
CA ASN A 57 -2.20 15.92 -9.12
C ASN A 57 -2.49 14.50 -8.61
N ALA A 58 -1.50 13.82 -8.02
CA ALA A 58 -1.75 12.60 -7.26
C ALA A 58 -2.73 12.88 -6.11
N GLY A 59 -3.69 11.98 -5.90
CA GLY A 59 -4.72 12.14 -4.87
C GLY A 59 -4.29 11.65 -3.49
N TYR A 60 -3.38 10.67 -3.45
CA TYR A 60 -2.96 9.99 -2.22
C TYR A 60 -1.46 9.72 -2.24
N PHE A 61 -0.82 9.80 -1.06
CA PHE A 61 0.56 9.38 -0.86
C PHE A 61 0.64 8.14 0.01
N ALA A 62 1.15 7.04 -0.56
CA ALA A 62 1.47 5.84 0.18
C ALA A 62 2.92 5.89 0.66
N ILE A 63 3.12 6.13 1.96
CA ILE A 63 4.47 6.38 2.51
C ILE A 63 5.04 5.07 3.03
N SER A 64 6.17 4.64 2.44
CA SER A 64 6.81 3.38 2.82
C SER A 64 7.56 3.50 4.16
N TYR A 65 7.69 2.41 4.92
CA TYR A 65 8.56 2.23 6.09
C TYR A 65 8.36 3.30 7.17
N VAL A 66 7.11 3.70 7.42
CA VAL A 66 6.78 4.67 8.46
C VAL A 66 7.06 4.07 9.84
N LYS A 67 7.85 4.78 10.64
CA LYS A 67 8.24 4.39 12.00
C LYS A 67 7.49 5.19 13.05
N SER A 68 7.08 6.41 12.72
CA SER A 68 6.52 7.37 13.66
C SER A 68 5.72 8.48 12.97
N VAL A 69 4.98 9.27 13.75
CA VAL A 69 4.22 10.42 13.22
C VAL A 69 5.14 11.49 12.61
N SER A 70 6.38 11.63 13.09
CA SER A 70 7.31 12.60 12.50
C SER A 70 7.66 12.29 11.05
N ASP A 71 7.61 11.02 10.64
CA ASP A 71 7.83 10.63 9.24
C ASP A 71 6.74 11.20 8.34
N LEU A 72 5.53 11.43 8.88
CA LEU A 72 4.36 11.91 8.13
C LEU A 72 4.34 13.44 8.01
N SER A 73 4.94 14.14 8.97
CA SER A 73 4.84 15.60 9.13
C SER A 73 5.23 16.42 7.89
N ARG A 74 6.06 15.86 7.00
CA ARG A 74 6.55 16.55 5.80
C ARG A 74 5.67 16.39 4.56
N PHE A 75 4.66 15.52 4.59
CA PHE A 75 3.89 15.12 3.42
C PHE A 75 2.61 15.94 3.16
N GLY A 76 2.47 17.09 3.83
CA GLY A 76 1.49 18.13 3.48
C GLY A 76 0.01 17.74 3.70
N ALA A 77 -0.89 18.43 2.99
CA ALA A 77 -2.35 18.35 3.16
C ALA A 77 -3.05 17.36 2.20
N LEU A 78 -2.28 16.53 1.48
CA LEU A 78 -2.84 15.44 0.68
C LEU A 78 -3.16 14.24 1.58
N TRP A 79 -3.99 13.32 1.09
CA TRP A 79 -4.37 12.15 1.87
C TRP A 79 -3.17 11.22 2.06
N ILE A 80 -2.77 11.03 3.31
CA ILE A 80 -1.59 10.27 3.71
C ILE A 80 -2.01 8.84 4.08
N VAL A 81 -1.33 7.87 3.46
CA VAL A 81 -1.53 6.43 3.67
C VAL A 81 -0.22 5.77 4.10
N PRO A 82 0.09 5.74 5.41
CA PRO A 82 1.30 5.08 5.90
C PRO A 82 1.26 3.58 5.68
N LYS A 83 2.39 3.02 5.25
CA LYS A 83 2.58 1.58 5.14
C LYS A 83 3.20 1.05 6.43
N ILE A 84 2.52 0.08 7.06
CA ILE A 84 3.03 -0.60 8.25
C ILE A 84 3.91 -1.78 7.83
N GLU A 85 5.21 -1.58 7.94
CA GLU A 85 6.24 -2.45 7.33
C GLU A 85 7.36 -2.84 8.30
N CYS A 86 7.40 -2.26 9.51
CA CYS A 86 8.48 -2.49 10.47
C CYS A 86 8.02 -2.49 11.94
N ILE A 87 8.89 -2.97 12.85
CA ILE A 87 8.61 -3.04 14.29
C ILE A 87 8.30 -1.66 14.86
N GLU A 88 9.07 -0.64 14.49
CA GLU A 88 8.87 0.71 15.00
C GLU A 88 7.49 1.26 14.64
N GLY A 89 7.04 1.02 13.40
CA GLY A 89 5.69 1.38 12.95
C GLY A 89 4.59 0.65 13.74
N ILE A 90 4.82 -0.60 14.13
CA ILE A 90 3.90 -1.36 14.99
C ILE A 90 3.87 -0.78 16.41
N VAL A 91 5.03 -0.51 17.00
CA VAL A 91 5.14 0.04 18.36
C VAL A 91 4.44 1.40 18.45
N ASN A 92 4.57 2.23 17.41
CA ASN A 92 3.98 3.57 17.35
C ASN A 92 2.61 3.60 16.66
N PHE A 93 2.00 2.45 16.39
CA PHE A 93 0.85 2.33 15.50
C PHE A 93 -0.33 3.22 15.89
N ASN A 94 -0.67 3.27 17.18
CA ASN A 94 -1.79 4.09 17.67
C ASN A 94 -1.61 5.59 17.39
N ALA A 95 -0.37 6.09 17.42
CA ALA A 95 -0.11 7.49 17.08
C ALA A 95 -0.17 7.70 15.56
N ILE A 96 0.36 6.74 14.79
CA ILE A 96 0.34 6.77 13.32
C ILE A 96 -1.11 6.78 12.82
N VAL A 97 -1.95 5.83 13.25
CA VAL A 97 -3.34 5.68 12.79
C VAL A 97 -4.17 6.95 13.03
N VAL A 98 -4.06 7.58 14.20
CA VAL A 98 -4.80 8.82 14.51
C VAL A 98 -4.38 10.02 13.65
N ASN A 99 -3.17 9.99 13.07
CA ASN A 99 -2.63 11.05 12.22
C ASN A 99 -2.58 10.63 10.74
N SER A 100 -3.40 9.67 10.33
CA SER A 100 -3.45 9.14 8.96
C SER A 100 -4.85 9.18 8.38
N ASP A 101 -4.96 9.38 7.07
CA ASP A 101 -6.24 9.33 6.36
C ASP A 101 -6.67 7.89 6.03
N ALA A 102 -5.69 6.99 5.89
CA ALA A 102 -5.87 5.55 5.81
C ALA A 102 -4.58 4.82 6.24
N ILE A 103 -4.65 3.52 6.45
CA ILE A 103 -3.50 2.66 6.74
C ILE A 103 -3.36 1.60 5.66
N MET A 104 -2.13 1.32 5.22
CA MET A 104 -1.82 0.18 4.36
C MET A 104 -0.97 -0.85 5.10
N ILE A 105 -1.43 -2.10 5.09
CA ILE A 105 -0.69 -3.24 5.63
C ILE A 105 0.04 -3.91 4.45
N ASP A 106 1.36 -3.72 4.35
CA ASP A 106 2.17 -4.46 3.38
C ASP A 106 2.59 -5.80 3.99
N ARG A 107 1.88 -6.86 3.59
CA ARG A 107 2.04 -8.18 4.22
C ARG A 107 3.44 -8.73 4.05
N THR A 108 4.09 -8.50 2.91
CA THR A 108 5.41 -9.09 2.63
C THR A 108 6.47 -8.51 3.56
N ASP A 109 6.55 -7.18 3.65
CA ASP A 109 7.49 -6.49 4.55
C ASP A 109 7.18 -6.77 6.02
N LEU A 110 5.90 -6.71 6.40
CA LEU A 110 5.48 -6.94 7.78
C LEU A 110 5.76 -8.39 8.24
N ARG A 111 5.57 -9.39 7.37
CA ARG A 111 5.91 -10.79 7.66
C ARG A 111 7.41 -10.98 7.87
N GLU A 112 8.23 -10.39 7.00
CA GLU A 112 9.69 -10.43 7.13
C GLU A 112 10.12 -9.81 8.45
N CYS A 113 9.51 -8.69 8.82
CA CYS A 113 9.80 -7.99 10.06
C CYS A 113 9.43 -8.79 11.32
N ILE A 114 8.33 -9.54 11.29
CA ILE A 114 7.83 -10.31 12.45
C ILE A 114 8.51 -11.69 12.57
N GLY A 115 8.87 -12.32 11.46
CA GLY A 115 9.52 -13.64 11.41
C GLY A 115 8.69 -14.83 11.89
N SER A 116 7.55 -14.60 12.56
CA SER A 116 6.62 -15.62 13.06
C SER A 116 5.26 -15.53 12.38
N ARG A 117 4.80 -16.65 11.81
CA ARG A 117 3.53 -16.70 11.07
C ARG A 117 2.32 -16.45 11.95
N THR A 118 2.27 -17.05 13.13
CA THR A 118 1.15 -16.92 14.06
C THR A 118 1.08 -15.52 14.67
N HIS A 119 2.23 -14.93 15.00
CA HIS A 119 2.29 -13.56 15.50
C HIS A 119 1.86 -12.56 14.43
N PHE A 120 2.25 -12.76 13.18
CA PHE A 120 1.82 -11.93 12.06
C PHE A 120 0.29 -11.90 11.91
N VAL A 121 -0.37 -13.07 11.93
CA VAL A 121 -1.84 -13.15 11.80
C VAL A 121 -2.54 -12.42 12.94
N THR A 122 -2.05 -12.59 14.17
CA THR A 122 -2.62 -11.93 15.36
C THR A 122 -2.44 -10.41 15.28
N LEU A 123 -1.25 -9.96 14.88
CA LEU A 123 -0.92 -8.56 14.75
C LEU A 123 -1.74 -7.87 13.65
N GLN A 124 -1.91 -8.50 12.49
CA GLN A 124 -2.70 -7.93 11.41
C GLN A 124 -4.16 -7.68 11.86
N LYS A 125 -4.77 -8.64 12.58
CA LYS A 125 -6.11 -8.46 13.14
C LYS A 125 -6.18 -7.32 14.14
N GLU A 126 -5.15 -7.14 14.95
CA GLU A 126 -5.06 -6.02 15.88
C GLU A 126 -4.93 -4.67 15.17
N ILE A 127 -4.11 -4.59 14.11
CA ILE A 127 -3.97 -3.39 13.26
C ILE A 127 -5.34 -3.00 12.67
N VAL A 128 -6.05 -3.96 12.06
CA VAL A 128 -7.40 -3.74 11.50
C VAL A 128 -8.37 -3.26 12.58
N ARG A 129 -8.39 -3.92 13.74
CA ARG A 129 -9.26 -3.55 14.87
C ARG A 129 -9.02 -2.12 15.35
N GLN A 130 -7.76 -1.70 15.42
CA GLN A 130 -7.40 -0.34 15.83
C GLN A 130 -7.77 0.68 14.74
N CYS A 131 -7.57 0.37 13.46
CA CYS A 131 -8.05 1.20 12.35
C CYS A 131 -9.56 1.48 12.48
N HIS A 132 -10.37 0.43 12.63
CA HIS A 132 -11.81 0.55 12.84
C HIS A 132 -12.17 1.36 14.08
N LYS A 133 -11.47 1.14 15.19
CA LYS A 133 -11.69 1.88 16.44
C LYS A 133 -11.52 3.39 16.25
N PHE A 134 -10.57 3.81 15.40
CA PHE A 134 -10.31 5.22 15.11
C PHE A 134 -11.05 5.73 13.86
N ASN A 135 -11.89 4.90 13.22
CA ASN A 135 -12.59 5.19 11.97
C ASN A 135 -11.63 5.56 10.82
N VAL A 136 -10.47 4.90 10.78
CA VAL A 136 -9.46 5.07 9.74
C VAL A 136 -9.55 3.87 8.79
N PRO A 137 -9.76 4.08 7.48
CA PRO A 137 -9.80 2.99 6.52
C PRO A 137 -8.50 2.18 6.49
N VAL A 138 -8.62 0.86 6.30
CA VAL A 138 -7.48 -0.05 6.23
C VAL A 138 -7.42 -0.77 4.89
N MET A 139 -6.21 -0.82 4.31
CA MET A 139 -5.92 -1.42 3.03
C MET A 139 -4.99 -2.62 3.21
N LEU A 140 -5.31 -3.74 2.60
CA LEU A 140 -4.46 -4.93 2.60
C LEU A 140 -3.69 -5.05 1.30
N ALA A 141 -2.36 -5.06 1.37
CA ALA A 141 -1.47 -5.13 0.21
C ALA A 141 -0.56 -6.37 0.24
N SER A 142 -0.17 -6.82 -0.96
CA SER A 142 0.82 -7.87 -1.22
C SER A 142 0.36 -9.31 -0.92
N ASP A 143 0.94 -10.27 -1.66
CA ASP A 143 0.63 -11.71 -1.61
C ASP A 143 -0.88 -12.02 -1.69
N ILE A 144 -1.63 -11.27 -2.52
CA ILE A 144 -3.09 -11.44 -2.59
C ILE A 144 -3.47 -12.56 -3.57
N LEU A 145 -2.93 -12.49 -4.78
CA LEU A 145 -3.18 -13.47 -5.83
C LEU A 145 -1.85 -13.94 -6.40
N ASP A 146 -1.62 -15.25 -6.37
CA ASP A 146 -0.50 -15.85 -7.07
C ASP A 146 -0.78 -15.82 -8.58
N ILE A 147 -0.04 -14.99 -9.31
CA ILE A 147 -0.20 -14.80 -10.76
C ILE A 147 0.15 -16.06 -11.57
N SER A 148 0.99 -16.95 -11.04
CA SER A 148 1.43 -18.16 -11.74
C SER A 148 0.35 -19.25 -11.70
N THR A 149 -0.30 -19.41 -10.55
CA THR A 149 -1.35 -20.42 -10.33
C THR A 149 -2.76 -19.85 -10.51
N ASN A 150 -2.92 -18.53 -10.52
CA ASN A 150 -4.20 -17.82 -10.47
C ASN A 150 -5.04 -18.15 -9.21
N ILE A 151 -4.38 -18.51 -8.12
CA ILE A 151 -5.01 -18.88 -6.84
C ILE A 151 -4.87 -17.71 -5.87
N ILE A 152 -5.97 -17.32 -5.23
CA ILE A 152 -5.99 -16.35 -4.14
C ILE A 152 -5.43 -17.01 -2.89
N ASP A 153 -4.51 -16.35 -2.19
CA ASP A 153 -3.88 -16.92 -0.99
C ASP A 153 -4.99 -17.29 0.04
N PRO A 154 -5.10 -18.57 0.43
CA PRO A 154 -6.11 -19.02 1.39
C PRO A 154 -6.02 -18.30 2.73
N GLU A 155 -4.84 -17.82 3.11
CA GLU A 155 -4.67 -17.13 4.39
C GLU A 155 -5.42 -15.80 4.44
N ILE A 156 -5.62 -15.17 3.29
CA ILE A 156 -6.36 -13.91 3.24
C ILE A 156 -7.81 -14.15 3.72
N LYS A 157 -8.38 -15.34 3.47
CA LYS A 157 -9.68 -15.74 4.05
C LYS A 157 -9.66 -15.70 5.59
N THR A 158 -8.63 -16.27 6.20
CA THR A 158 -8.50 -16.38 7.66
C THR A 158 -8.18 -15.05 8.35
N LEU A 159 -7.63 -14.10 7.60
CA LEU A 159 -7.26 -12.77 8.07
C LEU A 159 -8.42 -11.77 8.08
N GLY A 160 -9.62 -12.17 7.65
CA GLY A 160 -10.78 -11.29 7.66
C GLY A 160 -10.74 -10.32 6.49
N LEU A 161 -10.77 -10.84 5.26
CA LEU A 161 -10.84 -10.01 4.05
C LEU A 161 -11.97 -8.99 4.07
N ASN A 162 -13.11 -9.35 4.63
CA ASN A 162 -14.28 -8.48 4.77
C ASN A 162 -14.09 -7.41 5.84
N ASP A 163 -13.07 -7.54 6.69
CA ASP A 163 -12.71 -6.56 7.71
C ASP A 163 -11.73 -5.51 7.16
N ASN A 164 -11.34 -5.56 5.88
CA ASN A 164 -10.51 -4.53 5.26
C ASN A 164 -11.34 -3.72 4.26
N ASP A 165 -11.16 -2.41 4.25
CA ASP A 165 -11.91 -1.51 3.37
C ASP A 165 -11.44 -1.59 1.92
N TYR A 166 -10.15 -1.86 1.71
CA TYR A 166 -9.54 -1.94 0.37
C TYR A 166 -8.56 -3.11 0.25
N ILE A 167 -8.50 -3.66 -0.96
CA ILE A 167 -7.51 -4.66 -1.37
C ILE A 167 -6.63 -4.05 -2.44
N VAL A 168 -5.32 -4.13 -2.22
CA VAL A 168 -4.31 -3.52 -3.09
C VAL A 168 -3.60 -4.62 -3.88
N LEU A 169 -3.71 -4.56 -5.20
CA LEU A 169 -2.95 -5.40 -6.10
C LEU A 169 -1.62 -4.73 -6.46
N SER A 170 -0.56 -5.52 -6.51
CA SER A 170 0.81 -5.10 -6.81
C SER A 170 1.23 -5.70 -8.15
N GLU A 171 2.08 -6.72 -8.15
CA GLU A 171 2.60 -7.40 -9.35
C GLU A 171 1.48 -7.99 -10.21
N GLU A 172 0.35 -8.33 -9.58
CA GLU A 172 -0.84 -8.88 -10.22
C GLU A 172 -1.42 -7.95 -11.29
N THR A 173 -1.18 -6.65 -11.19
CA THR A 173 -1.58 -5.66 -12.20
C THR A 173 -0.39 -5.04 -12.93
N ALA A 174 0.80 -5.01 -12.31
CA ALA A 174 1.99 -4.39 -12.89
C ALA A 174 2.70 -5.25 -13.96
N MET A 175 2.77 -6.57 -13.76
CA MET A 175 3.49 -7.49 -14.66
C MET A 175 2.57 -8.38 -15.51
N GLY A 176 1.27 -8.39 -15.21
CA GLY A 176 0.34 -9.37 -15.77
C GLY A 176 -0.06 -9.10 -17.22
N VAL A 177 -0.04 -10.15 -18.04
CA VAL A 177 -0.90 -10.24 -19.23
C VAL A 177 -2.33 -10.32 -18.67
N ASN A 178 -3.10 -9.23 -18.77
CA ASN A 178 -4.51 -9.12 -18.37
C ASN A 178 -4.80 -8.63 -16.93
N ALA A 179 -4.24 -7.47 -16.54
CA ALA A 179 -4.49 -6.78 -15.26
C ALA A 179 -5.98 -6.68 -14.89
N GLN A 180 -6.85 -6.32 -15.84
CA GLN A 180 -8.30 -6.22 -15.59
C GLN A 180 -8.92 -7.56 -15.16
N LYS A 181 -8.51 -8.67 -15.79
CA LYS A 181 -8.98 -10.01 -15.42
C LYS A 181 -8.58 -10.39 -13.99
N ASN A 182 -7.42 -9.94 -13.53
CA ASN A 182 -7.01 -10.17 -12.14
C ASN A 182 -7.86 -9.36 -11.16
N VAL A 183 -8.15 -8.08 -11.48
CA VAL A 183 -9.09 -7.26 -10.71
C VAL A 183 -10.47 -7.92 -10.64
N ASP A 184 -11.00 -8.40 -11.77
CA ASP A 184 -12.32 -9.03 -11.82
C ASP A 184 -12.35 -10.36 -11.05
N ARG A 185 -11.26 -11.13 -11.08
CA ARG A 185 -11.12 -12.37 -10.30
C ARG A 185 -11.17 -12.09 -8.81
N ILE A 186 -10.46 -11.05 -8.37
CA ILE A 186 -10.52 -10.56 -7.00
C ILE A 186 -11.96 -10.19 -6.72
N ARG A 187 -12.58 -9.24 -7.41
CA ARG A 187 -13.98 -8.82 -7.17
C ARG A 187 -14.96 -9.99 -7.03
N LYS A 188 -14.95 -10.93 -7.98
CA LYS A 188 -15.83 -12.12 -7.95
C LYS A 188 -15.61 -12.98 -6.71
N TYR A 189 -14.43 -12.97 -6.14
CA TYR A 189 -14.12 -13.68 -4.90
C TYR A 189 -14.73 -12.98 -3.66
N TYR A 190 -15.05 -11.68 -3.74
CA TYR A 190 -15.66 -10.89 -2.65
C TYR A 190 -17.18 -10.71 -2.76
N GLU A 191 -17.78 -11.04 -3.91
CA GLU A 191 -19.25 -11.14 -4.10
C GLU A 191 -19.79 -12.47 -3.52
#